data_AF-A0A357N0I4-F1
#
_entry.id   AF-A0A357N0I4-F1
#
_cell.length_a   1.000
_cell.length_b   1.000
_cell.length_c   1.000
_cell.angle_alpha   90.00
_cell.angle_beta   90.00
_cell.angle_gamma   90.00
#
_symmetry.space_group_name_H-M   'P 1'
#
loop_
_entity.id
_entity.type
_entity.pdbx_description
1 polymer ?
#
loop_
_entity_poly.entity_id
_entity_poly.type
_entity_poly.pdbx_seq_one_letter_code
_entity_poly.pdbx_strand_id
1 'polypeptide(L)'
;MPWSPPPAFPAHLHATAARIRLACFDVDGTLTDGRLYYDKDGNESKAYFVQDGLGLKLLQQHGIHPVLITARNSQSALRRGADLGIDTQIAVGDKLASVQALCAQHGIGLDQVA
;
A
#
# COMPACT_ATOMS: atom_id res chain seq x y z
N MET A 1 0.83 -30.82 5.82
CA MET A 1 1.62 -29.72 6.40
C MET A 1 0.80 -28.45 6.25
N PRO A 2 0.51 -27.69 7.34
CA PRO A 2 -0.08 -26.36 7.18
C PRO A 2 0.87 -25.49 6.36
N TRP A 3 0.32 -24.67 5.47
CA TRP A 3 1.10 -23.70 4.73
C TRP A 3 1.74 -22.72 5.71
N SER A 4 3.05 -22.52 5.56
CA SER A 4 3.81 -21.47 6.22
C SER A 4 4.35 -20.57 5.11
N PRO A 5 4.31 -19.24 5.25
CA PRO A 5 4.93 -18.36 4.26
C PRO A 5 6.41 -18.78 4.04
N PRO A 6 6.89 -18.84 2.78
CA PRO A 6 8.21 -19.37 2.42
C PRO A 6 9.32 -18.34 2.70
N PRO A 7 10.61 -18.76 2.70
CA PRO A 7 11.31 -19.39 3.82
C PRO A 7 11.43 -18.45 5.05
N ALA A 8 11.88 -18.98 6.20
CA ALA A 8 12.03 -18.24 7.44
C ALA A 8 12.81 -16.92 7.22
N PHE A 9 12.09 -15.79 7.27
CA PHE A 9 12.72 -14.47 7.25
C PHE A 9 13.68 -14.37 8.45
N PRO A 10 14.78 -13.60 8.35
CA PRO A 10 15.65 -13.35 9.49
C PRO A 10 14.85 -12.87 10.72
N ALA A 11 15.26 -13.27 11.92
CA ALA A 11 14.53 -12.95 13.16
C ALA A 11 14.30 -11.44 13.33
N HIS A 12 15.22 -10.60 12.86
CA HIS A 12 15.08 -9.15 12.92
C HIS A 12 13.94 -8.62 12.03
N LEU A 13 13.66 -9.24 10.87
CA LEU A 13 12.52 -8.87 10.02
C LEU A 13 11.20 -9.26 10.67
N HIS A 14 11.13 -10.44 11.30
CA HIS A 14 9.96 -10.81 12.10
C HIS A 14 9.72 -9.82 13.25
N ALA A 15 10.79 -9.44 13.97
CA ALA A 15 10.69 -8.47 15.05
C ALA A 15 10.22 -7.09 14.56
N THR A 16 10.69 -6.63 13.40
CA THR A 16 10.24 -5.37 12.78
C THR A 16 8.80 -5.47 12.29
N ALA A 17 8.45 -6.52 11.55
CA ALA A 17 7.10 -6.75 11.04
C ALA A 17 6.04 -6.82 12.16
N ALA A 18 6.38 -7.40 13.31
CA ALA A 18 5.48 -7.48 14.46
C ALA A 18 5.09 -6.11 15.07
N ARG A 19 5.90 -5.06 14.83
CA ARG A 19 5.64 -3.70 15.35
C ARG A 19 4.80 -2.84 14.40
N ILE A 20 4.61 -3.28 13.16
CA ILE A 20 3.96 -2.49 12.12
C ILE A 20 2.50 -2.18 12.49
N ARG A 21 2.10 -0.94 12.28
CA ARG A 21 0.74 -0.41 12.47
C ARG A 21 0.23 0.35 11.24
N LEU A 22 1.13 0.84 10.40
CA LEU A 22 0.84 1.50 9.12
C LEU A 22 1.64 0.81 8.02
N ALA A 23 0.99 0.48 6.90
CA ALA A 23 1.63 -0.15 5.74
C ALA A 23 1.36 0.69 4.49
N CYS A 24 2.40 1.32 3.96
CA CYS A 24 2.30 2.23 2.83
C CYS A 24 2.71 1.53 1.54
N PHE A 25 1.84 1.56 0.53
CA PHE A 25 2.08 0.92 -0.75
C PHE A 25 2.17 1.95 -1.86
N ASP A 26 3.20 1.84 -2.69
CA ASP A 26 3.17 2.48 -4.00
C ASP A 26 2.12 1.80 -4.89
N VAL A 27 1.76 2.46 -5.98
CA VAL A 27 0.81 1.94 -6.96
C VAL A 27 1.57 1.26 -8.10
N ASP A 28 2.27 2.05 -8.91
CA ASP A 28 2.85 1.56 -10.16
C ASP A 28 4.12 0.76 -9.92
N GLY A 29 4.12 -0.52 -10.32
CA GLY A 29 5.24 -1.45 -10.10
C GLY A 29 5.26 -2.10 -8.71
N THR A 30 4.28 -1.79 -7.85
CA THR A 30 4.07 -2.46 -6.55
C THR A 30 2.75 -3.20 -6.52
N LEU A 31 1.63 -2.48 -6.63
CA LEU A 31 0.28 -3.08 -6.74
C LEU A 31 -0.17 -3.32 -8.18
N THR A 32 0.69 -2.92 -9.12
CA THR A 32 0.55 -3.16 -10.55
C THR A 32 1.88 -3.70 -11.09
N ASP A 33 1.86 -4.21 -12.31
CA ASP A 33 3.08 -4.65 -13.02
C ASP A 33 3.89 -3.48 -13.63
N GLY A 34 3.57 -2.24 -13.25
CA GLY A 34 4.23 -1.02 -13.73
C GLY A 34 3.82 -0.57 -15.13
N ARG A 35 2.93 -1.32 -15.81
CA ARG A 35 2.44 -0.92 -17.13
C ARG A 35 1.38 0.18 -17.02
N LEU A 36 1.45 1.13 -17.95
CA LEU A 36 0.44 2.16 -18.15
C LEU A 36 -0.23 1.91 -19.49
N TYR A 37 -1.54 1.65 -19.46
CA TYR A 37 -2.33 1.43 -20.68
C TYR A 37 -2.99 2.74 -21.06
N TYR A 38 -2.67 3.26 -22.24
CA TYR A 38 -3.29 4.46 -22.79
C TYR A 38 -4.24 4.09 -23.92
N ASP A 39 -5.45 4.63 -23.91
CA ASP A 39 -6.35 4.56 -25.05
C ASP A 39 -6.12 5.70 -26.04
N LYS A 40 -6.86 5.70 -27.15
CA LYS A 40 -6.75 6.72 -28.20
C LYS A 40 -7.13 8.14 -27.76
N ASP A 41 -7.88 8.27 -26.67
CA ASP A 41 -8.35 9.54 -26.12
C ASP A 41 -7.43 10.04 -24.99
N GLY A 42 -6.36 9.29 -24.68
CA GLY A 42 -5.37 9.61 -23.66
C GLY A 42 -5.76 9.16 -22.26
N ASN A 43 -6.82 8.36 -22.09
CA ASN A 43 -7.19 7.83 -20.77
C ASN A 43 -6.18 6.77 -20.34
N GLU A 44 -5.81 6.79 -19.06
CA GLU A 44 -4.90 5.83 -18.44
C GLU A 44 -5.68 4.74 -17.68
N SER A 45 -5.32 3.48 -17.91
CA SER A 45 -5.81 2.31 -17.17
C SER A 45 -4.67 1.53 -16.53
N LYS A 46 -4.97 0.84 -15.42
CA LYS A 46 -4.04 0.01 -14.65
C LYS A 46 -4.67 -1.33 -14.32
N ALA A 47 -3.85 -2.38 -14.24
CA ALA A 47 -4.27 -3.69 -13.77
C ALA A 47 -3.78 -3.91 -12.33
N TYR A 48 -4.71 -4.26 -11.43
CA TYR A 48 -4.43 -4.63 -10.04
C TYR A 48 -4.67 -6.12 -9.83
N PHE A 49 -4.08 -6.67 -8.77
CA PHE A 49 -4.27 -8.07 -8.43
C PHE A 49 -5.30 -8.29 -7.32
N VAL A 50 -6.13 -9.33 -7.47
CA VAL A 50 -7.21 -9.62 -6.52
C VAL A 50 -6.67 -10.16 -5.19
N GLN A 51 -5.56 -10.90 -5.20
CA GLN A 51 -4.95 -11.43 -3.98
C GLN A 51 -4.33 -10.29 -3.15
N ASP A 52 -3.77 -9.27 -3.79
CA ASP A 52 -3.29 -8.06 -3.09
C ASP A 52 -4.44 -7.36 -2.40
N GLY A 53 -5.60 -7.26 -3.06
CA GLY A 53 -6.82 -6.72 -2.44
C GLY A 53 -7.23 -7.48 -1.18
N LEU A 54 -7.18 -8.81 -1.22
CA LEU A 54 -7.43 -9.65 -0.03
C LEU A 54 -6.38 -9.39 1.07
N GLY A 55 -5.09 -9.31 0.71
CA GLY A 55 -4.01 -9.02 1.65
C GLY A 55 -4.20 -7.69 2.37
N LEU A 56 -4.53 -6.62 1.63
CA LEU A 56 -4.79 -5.29 2.18
C LEU A 56 -6.00 -5.29 3.12
N LYS A 57 -7.08 -6.02 2.78
CA LYS A 57 -8.23 -6.20 3.68
C LYS A 57 -7.86 -6.98 4.94
N LEU A 58 -7.03 -8.02 4.83
CA LEU A 58 -6.56 -8.79 5.98
C LEU A 58 -5.72 -7.94 6.92
N LEU A 59 -4.88 -7.03 6.40
CA LEU A 59 -4.14 -6.05 7.22
C LEU A 59 -5.12 -5.18 8.04
N GLN A 60 -6.13 -4.59 7.40
CA GLN A 60 -7.16 -3.80 8.08
C GLN A 60 -7.87 -4.59 9.19
N GLN A 61 -8.26 -5.83 8.88
CA GLN A 61 -8.96 -6.70 9.84
C GLN A 61 -8.11 -7.02 11.08
N HIS A 62 -6.78 -6.96 10.96
CA HIS A 62 -5.84 -7.17 12.06
C HIS A 62 -5.27 -5.87 12.62
N GLY A 63 -5.92 -4.73 12.36
CA GLY A 63 -5.58 -3.43 12.96
C GLY A 63 -4.35 -2.74 12.38
N ILE A 64 -3.84 -3.21 11.24
CA ILE A 64 -2.79 -2.50 10.48
C ILE A 64 -3.50 -1.61 9.45
N HIS A 65 -3.16 -0.33 9.39
CA HIS A 65 -3.72 0.61 8.41
C HIS A 65 -2.92 0.55 7.09
N PRO A 66 -3.43 -0.07 6.01
CA PRO A 66 -2.85 0.10 4.70
C PRO A 66 -3.21 1.47 4.09
N VAL A 67 -2.24 2.10 3.42
CA VAL A 67 -2.43 3.36 2.69
C VAL A 67 -1.76 3.28 1.33
N LEU A 68 -2.44 3.75 0.29
CA LEU A 68 -1.84 3.90 -1.04
C LEU A 68 -1.23 5.29 -1.18
N ILE A 69 0.03 5.38 -1.61
CA ILE A 69 0.72 6.66 -1.82
C ILE A 69 1.39 6.67 -3.19
N THR A 70 0.92 7.54 -4.09
CA THR A 70 1.46 7.66 -5.45
C THR A 70 1.78 9.11 -5.81
N ALA A 71 2.88 9.29 -6.56
CA ALA A 71 3.24 10.58 -7.12
C ALA A 71 2.36 10.96 -8.34
N ARG A 72 1.65 9.99 -8.94
CA ARG A 72 0.77 10.25 -10.08
C ARG A 72 -0.57 10.80 -9.61
N ASN A 73 -1.16 11.71 -10.40
CA ASN A 73 -2.56 12.09 -10.25
C ASN A 73 -3.45 10.99 -10.86
N SER A 74 -3.64 9.90 -10.13
CA SER A 74 -4.25 8.66 -10.64
C SER A 74 -5.67 8.45 -10.10
N GLN A 75 -6.68 8.70 -10.95
CA GLN A 75 -8.08 8.38 -10.62
C GLN A 75 -8.30 6.88 -10.42
N SER A 76 -7.56 6.04 -11.14
CA SER A 76 -7.55 4.59 -10.95
C SER A 76 -7.14 4.20 -9.51
N ALA A 77 -6.13 4.87 -8.94
CA ALA A 77 -5.68 4.60 -7.58
C ALA A 77 -6.74 5.01 -6.55
N LEU A 78 -7.36 6.20 -6.71
CA LEU A 78 -8.46 6.63 -5.84
C LEU A 78 -9.62 5.64 -5.86
N ARG A 79 -10.02 5.19 -7.06
CA ARG A 79 -11.10 4.21 -7.20
C ARG A 79 -10.75 2.89 -6.53
N ARG A 80 -9.52 2.41 -6.73
CA ARG A 80 -9.05 1.17 -6.08
C ARG A 80 -9.05 1.29 -4.56
N GLY A 81 -8.59 2.42 -4.03
CA GLY A 81 -8.64 2.74 -2.61
C GLY A 81 -10.07 2.68 -2.06
N ALA A 82 -11.00 3.33 -2.75
CA ALA A 82 -12.42 3.35 -2.38
C ALA A 82 -13.05 1.95 -2.40
N ASP A 83 -12.80 1.14 -3.44
CA ASP A 83 -13.31 -0.24 -3.53
C ASP A 83 -12.81 -1.10 -2.35
N LEU A 84 -11.58 -0.84 -1.88
CA LEU A 84 -10.97 -1.52 -0.74
C LEU A 84 -11.24 -0.81 0.60
N GLY A 85 -11.87 0.36 0.64
CA GLY A 85 -12.03 1.16 1.85
C GLY A 85 -10.71 1.47 2.55
N ILE A 86 -9.65 1.77 1.78
CA ILE A 86 -8.32 2.14 2.29
C ILE A 86 -7.98 3.57 1.88
N ASP A 87 -7.26 4.29 2.74
CA ASP A 87 -6.84 5.66 2.44
C ASP A 87 -5.89 5.67 1.24
N THR A 88 -6.05 6.68 0.38
CA THR A 88 -5.26 6.83 -0.84
C THR A 88 -4.87 8.29 -1.04
N GLN A 89 -3.57 8.54 -1.12
CA GLN A 89 -2.99 9.84 -1.41
C GLN A 89 -2.38 9.82 -2.82
N ILE A 90 -2.82 10.76 -3.66
CA ILE A 90 -2.37 10.91 -5.05
C ILE A 90 -1.63 12.24 -5.24
N ALA A 91 -0.87 12.34 -6.33
CA ALA A 91 -0.06 13.53 -6.64
C ALA A 91 0.92 13.93 -5.51
N VAL A 92 1.42 12.94 -4.77
CA VAL A 92 2.35 13.16 -3.64
C VAL A 92 3.77 13.30 -4.17
N GLY A 93 4.30 14.53 -4.16
CA GLY A 93 5.68 14.81 -4.57
C GLY A 93 6.74 14.34 -3.56
N ASP A 94 6.45 14.48 -2.26
CA ASP A 94 7.31 13.99 -1.17
C ASP A 94 6.57 12.92 -0.36
N LYS A 95 6.87 11.65 -0.66
CA LYS A 95 6.26 10.52 0.04
C LYS A 95 6.71 10.41 1.50
N LEU A 96 7.94 10.83 1.81
CA LEU A 96 8.44 10.78 3.19
C LEU A 96 7.67 11.76 4.07
N ALA A 97 7.48 13.00 3.61
CA ALA A 97 6.67 13.98 4.33
C ALA A 97 5.21 13.52 4.50
N SER A 98 4.63 12.90 3.48
CA SER A 98 3.29 12.28 3.54
C SER A 98 3.22 11.18 4.61
N VAL A 99 4.19 10.26 4.64
CA VAL A 99 4.26 9.19 5.64
C VAL A 99 4.46 9.75 7.06
N GLN A 100 5.30 10.78 7.22
CA GLN A 100 5.49 11.45 8.51
C GLN A 100 4.20 12.12 9.02
N ALA A 101 3.41 12.72 8.12
CA ALA A 101 2.12 13.30 8.46
C ALA A 101 1.12 12.21 8.92
N LEU A 102 1.09 11.06 8.23
CA LEU A 102 0.30 9.90 8.65
C LEU A 102 0.74 9.39 10.04
N CYS A 103 2.05 9.30 10.28
CA CYS A 103 2.57 8.93 11.59
C CYS A 103 2.08 9.87 12.70
N ALA A 104 2.14 11.18 12.45
CA ALA A 104 1.64 12.19 13.38
C ALA A 104 0.13 12.08 13.62
N GLN A 105 -0.66 11.83 12.57
CA GLN A 105 -2.11 11.63 12.65
C GLN A 105 -2.48 10.40 13.49
N HIS A 106 -1.72 9.32 13.37
CA HIS A 106 -1.99 8.06 14.08
C HIS A 106 -1.26 7.94 15.43
N GLY A 107 -0.39 8.89 15.78
CA GLY A 107 0.40 8.86 17.02
C GLY A 107 1.40 7.72 17.08
N ILE A 108 1.98 7.33 15.93
CA ILE A 108 2.95 6.22 15.81
C ILE A 108 4.33 6.72 15.36
N GLY A 109 5.37 5.94 15.65
CA GLY A 109 6.73 6.19 15.16
C GLY A 109 6.97 5.60 13.76
N LEU A 110 7.97 6.11 13.05
CA LEU A 110 8.40 5.56 11.75
C LEU A 110 8.87 4.10 11.84
N ASP A 111 9.29 3.63 13.02
CA ASP A 111 9.66 2.24 13.29
C ASP A 111 8.45 1.28 13.32
N GLN A 112 7.23 1.82 13.24
CA GLN A 112 5.96 1.09 13.13
C GLN A 112 5.36 1.20 11.72
N VAL A 113 6.11 1.71 10.75
CA VAL A 113 5.70 1.85 9.34
C VAL A 113 6.47 0.88 8.47
N ALA A 114 5.76 0.25 7.53
CA ALA A 114 6.33 -0.54 6.44
C ALA A 114 6.03 0.11 5.09
#